data_AF-A0A1X7EFI5-F1
#
_entry.id   AF-A0A1X7EFI5-F1
#
_cell.length_a   1.000
_cell.length_b   1.000
_cell.length_c   1.000
_cell.angle_alpha   90.00
_cell.angle_beta   90.00
_cell.angle_gamma   90.00
#
_symmetry.space_group_name_H-M   'P 1'
#
loop_
_entity.id
_entity.type
_entity.pdbx_description
1 polymer ?
#
loop_
_entity_poly.entity_id
_entity_poly.type
_entity_poly.pdbx_seq_one_letter_code
_entity_poly.pdbx_strand_id
1 'polypeptide(L)'
;EAEQRWPLLKVEVLHRIGALEPGEPIVFVGVASAHRQAAFDACNFIMDYLKTRAPFWKKENTQEGPRWVEGKQSDQDAAGRW
;
A
#
# COMPACT_ATOMS: atom_id res chain seq x y z
N GLU A 1 -0.54 -9.17 -11.00
CA GLU A 1 -1.99 -8.90 -11.13
C GLU A 1 -2.27 -7.57 -11.82
N ALA A 2 -1.76 -6.43 -11.33
CA ALA A 2 -1.97 -5.13 -11.96
C ALA A 2 -1.60 -5.10 -13.46
N GLU A 3 -0.45 -5.65 -13.84
CA GLU A 3 0.00 -5.73 -15.25
C GLU A 3 -0.91 -6.59 -16.16
N GLN A 4 -1.74 -7.46 -15.58
CA GLN A 4 -2.74 -8.24 -16.33
C GLN A 4 -4.03 -7.45 -16.53
N ARG A 5 -4.33 -6.52 -15.63
CA ARG A 5 -5.55 -5.69 -15.64
C ARG A 5 -5.38 -4.41 -16.46
N TRP A 6 -4.16 -3.87 -16.57
CA TRP A 6 -3.86 -2.63 -17.28
C TRP A 6 -2.59 -2.72 -18.15
N PRO A 7 -2.51 -1.97 -19.27
CA PRO A 7 -1.30 -1.88 -20.09
C PRO A 7 -0.26 -0.98 -19.42
N LEU A 8 0.54 -1.56 -18.53
CA LEU A 8 1.59 -0.85 -17.77
C LEU A 8 2.95 -0.96 -18.46
N LEU A 9 3.72 0.13 -18.41
CA LEU A 9 5.10 0.19 -18.91
C LEU A 9 6.12 -0.18 -17.83
N LYS A 10 5.85 0.23 -16.59
CA LYS A 10 6.70 -0.08 -15.43
C LYS A 10 5.88 0.03 -14.14
N VAL A 11 6.19 -0.84 -13.19
CA VAL A 11 5.72 -0.76 -11.80
C VAL A 11 6.93 -0.84 -10.87
N GLU A 12 6.95 -0.02 -9.84
CA GLU A 12 7.99 0.00 -8.82
C GLU A 12 7.36 0.14 -7.44
N VAL A 13 7.67 -0.78 -6.52
CA VAL A 13 7.12 -0.81 -5.16
C VAL A 13 8.27 -0.93 -4.17
N LEU A 14 8.37 0.02 -3.25
CA LEU A 14 9.32 -0.01 -2.15
C LEU A 14 8.55 0.12 -0.83
N HIS A 15 8.83 -0.76 0.12
CA HIS A 15 8.25 -0.70 1.45
C HIS A 15 9.36 -0.82 2.51
N ARG A 16 9.44 0.15 3.40
CA ARG A 16 10.40 0.15 4.52
C ARG A 16 9.90 -0.76 5.65
N ILE A 17 10.85 -1.25 6.45
CA ILE A 17 10.59 -1.99 7.69
C ILE A 17 11.51 -1.43 8.79
N GLY A 18 11.21 -1.80 10.04
CA GLY A 18 11.97 -1.35 11.20
C GLY A 18 11.31 -0.17 11.91
N ALA A 19 12.10 0.54 12.71
CA ALA A 19 11.63 1.72 13.43
C ALA A 19 11.41 2.89 12.45
N LEU A 20 10.28 3.57 12.60
CA LEU A 20 9.88 4.72 11.80
C LEU A 20 9.27 5.77 12.72
N GLU A 21 9.68 7.02 12.55
CA GLU A 21 9.13 8.17 13.24
C GLU A 21 7.92 8.77 12.48
N PRO A 22 7.00 9.45 13.18
CA PRO A 22 5.90 10.16 12.54
C PRO A 22 6.38 11.12 11.44
N GLY A 23 5.79 11.00 10.24
CA GLY A 23 6.12 11.81 9.07
C GLY A 23 7.16 11.17 8.15
N GLU A 24 7.82 10.08 8.55
CA GLU A 24 8.71 9.36 7.65
C GLU A 24 7.95 8.63 6.53
N PRO A 25 8.44 8.65 5.28
CA PRO A 25 7.90 7.83 4.21
C PRO A 25 8.05 6.35 4.56
N ILE A 26 6.97 5.57 4.45
CA ILE A 26 6.98 4.11 4.72
C ILE A 26 6.91 3.29 3.44
N VAL A 27 6.18 3.76 2.43
CA VAL A 27 5.91 3.04 1.20
C VAL A 27 5.94 4.00 0.01
N PHE A 28 6.46 3.51 -1.11
CA PHE A 28 6.42 4.15 -2.41
C PHE A 28 5.85 3.16 -3.44
N VAL A 29 4.92 3.65 -4.25
CA VAL A 29 4.39 2.94 -5.41
C VAL A 29 4.47 3.87 -6.61
N GLY A 30 5.23 3.49 -7.63
CA GLY A 30 5.36 4.18 -8.89
C GLY A 30 4.81 3.32 -10.03
N VAL A 31 3.96 3.90 -10.87
CA VAL A 31 3.39 3.21 -12.05
C VAL A 31 3.51 4.11 -13.28
N ALA A 32 4.02 3.54 -14.36
CA ALA A 32 4.08 4.18 -15.67
C ALA A 32 3.13 3.47 -16.66
N SER A 33 2.39 4.24 -17.44
CA SER A 33 1.55 3.75 -18.54
C SER A 33 1.47 4.79 -19.65
N ALA A 34 1.14 4.37 -20.87
CA ALA A 34 0.93 5.26 -22.01
C ALA A 34 -0.27 6.21 -21.82
N HIS A 35 -1.28 5.78 -21.05
CA HIS A 35 -2.45 6.59 -20.72
C HIS A 35 -2.57 6.77 -19.22
N ARG A 36 -2.72 8.02 -18.78
CA ARG A 36 -2.74 8.40 -17.36
C ARG A 36 -3.73 7.62 -16.50
N GLN A 37 -4.92 7.29 -17.05
CA GLN A 37 -5.96 6.61 -16.29
C GLN A 37 -5.51 5.22 -15.83
N ALA A 38 -4.88 4.45 -16.73
CA ALA A 38 -4.33 3.15 -16.39
C ALA A 38 -3.24 3.25 -15.31
N ALA A 39 -2.41 4.30 -15.33
CA ALA A 39 -1.41 4.52 -14.28
C ALA A 39 -2.05 4.83 -12.92
N PHE A 40 -3.07 5.69 -12.88
CA PHE A 40 -3.78 6.01 -11.64
C PHE A 40 -4.54 4.81 -11.07
N ASP A 41 -5.30 4.10 -11.91
CA ASP A 41 -6.11 2.96 -11.48
C ASP A 41 -5.22 1.83 -10.95
N ALA A 42 -4.15 1.49 -11.67
CA ALA A 42 -3.20 0.47 -11.23
C ALA A 42 -2.46 0.87 -9.95
N CYS A 43 -2.07 2.14 -9.79
CA CYS A 43 -1.42 2.62 -8.57
C CYS A 43 -2.36 2.49 -7.36
N ASN A 44 -3.63 2.89 -7.50
CA ASN A 44 -4.64 2.74 -6.47
C ASN A 44 -4.87 1.26 -6.11
N PHE A 45 -5.05 0.41 -7.14
CA PHE A 45 -5.21 -1.04 -6.98
C PHE A 45 -4.07 -1.65 -6.16
N ILE A 46 -2.82 -1.33 -6.51
CA ILE A 46 -1.63 -1.84 -5.80
C ILE A 46 -1.65 -1.39 -4.34
N MET A 47 -1.96 -0.12 -4.07
CA MET A 47 -2.02 0.40 -2.69
C MET A 47 -3.08 -0.28 -1.82
N ASP A 48 -4.28 -0.53 -2.36
CA ASP A 48 -5.34 -1.20 -1.60
C ASP A 48 -4.99 -2.68 -1.31
N TYR A 49 -4.41 -3.36 -2.31
CA TYR A 49 -3.97 -4.74 -2.14
C TYR A 49 -2.78 -4.84 -1.17
N LEU A 50 -1.85 -3.89 -1.19
CA LEU A 50 -0.72 -3.86 -0.26
C LEU A 50 -1.19 -3.73 1.18
N LYS A 51 -2.17 -2.86 1.46
CA LYS A 51 -2.68 -2.64 2.83
C LYS A 51 -3.47 -3.82 3.39
N THR A 52 -3.97 -4.72 2.54
CA THR A 52 -4.86 -5.82 2.96
C THR A 52 -4.20 -7.19 2.89
N ARG A 53 -3.30 -7.41 1.94
CA ARG A 53 -2.72 -8.74 1.66
C ARG A 53 -1.24 -8.84 2.00
N ALA A 54 -0.51 -7.72 2.06
CA ALA A 54 0.90 -7.80 2.43
C ALA A 54 1.03 -8.04 3.94
N PRO A 55 1.83 -9.02 4.38
CA PRO A 55 1.94 -9.41 5.78
C PRO A 55 2.82 -8.40 6.56
N PHE A 56 2.27 -7.22 6.85
CA PHE A 56 2.88 -6.20 7.68
C PHE A 56 2.09 -5.99 8.96
N TRP A 57 2.80 -5.80 10.07
CA TRP A 57 2.23 -5.45 11.35
C TRP A 57 2.89 -4.18 11.87
N LYS A 58 2.07 -3.21 12.28
CA LYS A 58 2.55 -1.95 12.86
C LYS A 58 2.50 -2.03 14.37
N LYS A 59 3.64 -1.88 15.02
CA LYS A 59 3.77 -1.78 16.48
C LYS A 59 4.01 -0.32 16.86
N GLU A 60 3.17 0.23 17.72
CA GLU A 60 3.31 1.57 18.25
C GLU A 60 3.81 1.50 19.69
N ASN A 61 4.89 2.22 19.99
CA ASN A 61 5.39 2.38 21.35
C ASN A 61 4.72 3.62 21.96
N THR A 62 3.86 3.43 22.95
CA THR A 62 3.20 4.54 23.67
C THR A 62 3.73 4.63 25.10
N GLN A 63 3.33 5.68 25.84
CA GLN A 63 3.67 5.82 27.26
C GLN A 63 3.10 4.67 28.13
N GLU A 64 2.01 4.04 27.68
CA GLU A 64 1.36 2.91 28.35
C GLU A 64 2.00 1.56 27.96
N GLY A 65 2.92 1.56 27.00
CA GLY A 65 3.63 0.39 26.51
C GLY A 65 3.41 0.11 25.03
N PRO A 66 4.04 -0.96 24.50
CA PRO A 66 3.91 -1.33 23.10
C PRO A 66 2.53 -1.93 22.80
N ARG A 67 1.87 -1.46 21.72
CA ARG A 67 0.64 -2.07 21.20
C ARG A 67 0.73 -2.31 19.69
N TRP A 68 0.02 -3.34 19.21
CA TRP A 68 -0.15 -3.58 17.78
C TRP A 68 -1.33 -2.78 17.25
N VAL A 69 -1.19 -2.25 16.05
CA VAL A 69 -2.25 -1.53 15.35
C VAL A 69 -3.05 -2.53 14.52
N GLU A 70 -4.37 -2.54 14.72
CA GLU A 70 -5.27 -3.39 13.95
C GLU A 70 -5.50 -2.84 12.53
N GLY A 71 -5.72 -3.74 11.58
CA GLY A 71 -6.14 -3.38 10.23
C GLY A 71 -7.53 -2.73 10.24
N LYS A 72 -7.79 -1.84 9.30
CA LYS A 72 -9.08 -1.13 9.22
C LYS A 72 -10.02 -1.85 8.26
N GLN A 73 -11.31 -1.92 8.61
CA GLN A 73 -12.35 -2.45 7.72
C GLN A 73 -12.40 -1.69 6.38
N SER A 74 -12.18 -0.37 6.41
CA SER A 74 -12.13 0.46 5.21
C SER A 74 -11.06 0.02 4.20
N ASP A 75 -9.94 -0.56 4.66
CA ASP A 75 -8.90 -1.06 3.76
C ASP A 75 -9.40 -2.34 3.04
N GLN A 76 -10.15 -3.20 3.75
CA GLN A 76 -10.77 -4.38 3.17
C GLN A 76 -11.83 -4.01 2.13
N ASP A 77 -12.70 -3.05 2.45
CA ASP A 77 -13.73 -2.57 1.52
C ASP A 77 -13.09 -1.94 0.27
N ALA A 78 -11.99 -1.20 0.45
CA ALA A 78 -11.21 -0.63 -0.65
C ALA A 78 -10.56 -1.72 -1.53
N ALA A 79 -10.11 -2.84 -0.97
CA ALA A 79 -9.60 -3.95 -1.76
C ALA A 79 -10.71 -4.70 -2.50
N GLY A 80 -11.91 -4.79 -1.92
CA GLY A 80 -13.07 -5.48 -2.50
C GLY A 80 -13.68 -4.80 -3.71
N ARG A 81 -13.34 -3.54 -4.00
CA ARG A 81 -13.83 -2.81 -5.18
C ARG A 81 -13.18 -3.24 -6.51
N TRP A 82 -12.16 -4.10 -6.45
CA TRP A 82 -11.35 -4.52 -7.59
C TRP A 82 -11.52 -6.00 -7.90
#